data_AF-A0A0M8YJT8-F1
#
_entry.id   AF-A0A0M8YJT8-F1
#
_cell.length_a   1.000
_cell.length_b   1.000
_cell.length_c   1.000
_cell.angle_alpha   90.00
_cell.angle_beta   90.00
_cell.angle_gamma   90.00
#
_symmetry.space_group_name_H-M   'P 1'
#
loop_
_entity.id
_entity.type
_entity.pdbx_description
1 polymer ?
#
loop_
_entity_poly.entity_id
_entity_poly.type
_entity_poly.pdbx_seq_one_letter_code
_entity_poly.pdbx_strand_id
1 'polypeptide(L)'
;PSNLSVGVDIVHTYKGDLIVDLVAPDGSVYNLHNRTGGSADNIVQTYTVNASSEVANGAWKLRVQDKASADTGYINAFKLTFP
;
A
#
# COMPACT_ATOMS: atom_id res chain seq x y z
N PRO A 1 5.52 -7.52 13.77
CA PRO A 1 4.10 -7.54 14.25
C PRO A 1 3.22 -8.45 13.38
N SER A 2 2.48 -9.41 13.97
CA SER A 2 1.66 -10.38 13.19
C SER A 2 0.35 -9.80 12.63
N ASN A 3 -0.08 -8.64 13.10
CA ASN A 3 -1.32 -7.95 12.73
C ASN A 3 -1.09 -6.46 12.50
N LEU A 4 -0.04 -6.12 11.75
CA LEU A 4 0.25 -4.72 11.39
C LEU A 4 -0.92 -4.15 10.57
N SER A 5 -1.50 -3.06 11.05
CA SER A 5 -2.56 -2.36 10.33
C SER A 5 -1.95 -1.29 9.42
N VAL A 6 -2.25 -1.37 8.13
CA VAL A 6 -1.68 -0.55 7.06
C VAL A 6 -2.81 0.22 6.38
N GLY A 7 -3.02 1.46 6.82
CA GLY A 7 -3.98 2.37 6.22
C GLY A 7 -3.38 3.12 5.04
N VAL A 8 -4.07 3.08 3.90
CA VAL A 8 -3.72 3.87 2.70
C VAL A 8 -4.92 4.67 2.24
N ASP A 9 -4.64 5.89 1.81
CA ASP A 9 -5.53 6.75 1.05
C ASP A 9 -4.78 7.21 -0.19
N ILE A 10 -5.19 6.73 -1.35
CA ILE A 10 -4.58 7.01 -2.64
C ILE A 10 -5.67 7.53 -3.56
N VAL A 11 -5.49 8.75 -4.03
CA VAL A 11 -6.37 9.38 -5.01
C VAL A 11 -5.87 9.02 -6.40
N HIS A 12 -6.71 8.37 -7.19
CA HIS A 12 -6.42 7.96 -8.57
C HIS A 12 -7.73 7.68 -9.31
N THR A 13 -7.83 8.08 -10.57
CA THR A 13 -9.04 7.85 -11.38
C THR A 13 -9.28 6.36 -11.63
N TYR A 14 -8.22 5.54 -11.82
CA TYR A 14 -8.35 4.11 -12.12
C TYR A 14 -7.50 3.29 -11.13
N LYS A 15 -8.10 2.76 -10.07
CA LYS A 15 -7.36 1.97 -9.07
C LYS A 15 -6.90 0.61 -9.59
N GLY A 16 -7.55 0.11 -10.65
CA GLY A 16 -7.14 -1.09 -11.36
C GLY A 16 -5.77 -0.97 -12.04
N ASP A 17 -5.19 0.23 -12.09
CA ASP A 17 -3.86 0.41 -12.64
C ASP A 17 -2.72 0.31 -11.63
N LEU A 18 -3.05 0.43 -10.35
CA LEU A 18 -2.09 0.55 -9.28
C LEU A 18 -1.58 -0.82 -8.80
N ILE A 19 -0.28 -0.88 -8.52
CA ILE A 19 0.32 -1.84 -7.60
C ILE A 19 0.74 -1.07 -6.35
N VAL A 20 0.29 -1.53 -5.19
CA VAL A 20 0.60 -0.91 -3.89
C VAL A 20 1.26 -1.96 -3.02
N ASP A 21 2.49 -1.68 -2.61
CA ASP A 21 3.29 -2.53 -1.75
C ASP A 21 3.68 -1.81 -0.47
N LEU A 22 3.66 -2.53 0.65
CA LEU A 22 4.41 -2.17 1.84
C LEU A 22 5.81 -2.79 1.75
N VAL A 23 6.84 -1.97 1.93
CA VAL A 23 8.24 -2.42 2.00
C VAL A 23 8.71 -2.30 3.44
N ALA A 24 9.14 -3.43 4.00
CA ALA A 24 9.68 -3.53 5.35
C ALA A 24 11.12 -3.00 5.44
N PRO A 25 11.65 -2.76 6.66
CA PRO A 25 12.99 -2.21 6.85
C PRO A 25 14.11 -3.08 6.27
N ASP A 26 13.90 -4.40 6.19
CA ASP A 26 14.83 -5.37 5.61
C ASP A 26 14.72 -5.47 4.06
N GLY A 27 13.73 -4.81 3.46
CA GLY A 27 13.43 -4.86 2.03
C GLY A 27 12.36 -5.88 1.62
N SER A 28 11.83 -6.67 2.55
CA SER A 28 10.70 -7.58 2.31
C SER A 28 9.48 -6.80 1.83
N VAL A 29 8.74 -7.40 0.88
CA VAL A 29 7.64 -6.73 0.18
C VAL A 29 6.33 -7.46 0.47
N TYR A 30 5.33 -6.70 0.93
CA TYR A 30 3.96 -7.17 1.12
C TYR A 30 3.04 -6.45 0.14
N ASN A 31 2.47 -7.20 -0.79
CA ASN A 31 1.52 -6.64 -1.74
C ASN A 31 0.18 -6.37 -1.05
N LEU A 32 -0.27 -5.11 -1.08
CA LEU A 32 -1.53 -4.66 -0.50
C LEU A 32 -2.62 -4.61 -1.58
N HIS A 33 -2.25 -4.15 -2.77
CA HIS A 33 -3.14 -4.02 -3.92
C HIS A 33 -2.41 -4.39 -5.20
N ASN A 34 -3.07 -5.13 -6.09
CA ASN A 34 -2.50 -5.55 -7.36
C ASN A 34 -3.55 -5.49 -8.47
N ARG A 35 -3.71 -4.29 -9.04
CA ARG A 35 -4.50 -4.05 -10.25
C ARG A 35 -5.94 -4.57 -10.20
N THR A 36 -6.54 -4.60 -9.00
CA THR A 36 -7.94 -4.99 -8.82
C THR A 36 -8.85 -3.76 -8.82
N GLY A 37 -10.15 -3.97 -9.05
CA GLY A 37 -11.15 -2.90 -9.03
C GLY A 37 -11.37 -2.15 -10.35
N GLY A 38 -10.65 -2.50 -11.42
CA GLY A 38 -10.91 -1.99 -12.78
C GLY A 38 -10.88 -0.46 -12.86
N SER A 39 -11.89 0.12 -13.50
CA SER A 39 -12.04 1.57 -13.68
C SER A 39 -12.61 2.32 -12.47
N ALA A 40 -12.66 1.69 -11.30
CA ALA A 40 -13.12 2.38 -10.10
C ALA A 40 -12.01 3.27 -9.53
N ASP A 41 -12.41 4.45 -9.08
CA ASP A 41 -11.52 5.44 -8.50
C ASP A 41 -11.04 5.04 -7.09
N ASN A 42 -9.87 5.58 -6.72
CA ASN A 42 -9.29 5.68 -5.39
C ASN A 42 -9.07 4.37 -4.61
N ILE A 43 -8.12 4.40 -3.67
CA ILE A 43 -7.93 3.34 -2.68
C ILE A 43 -7.99 3.99 -1.30
N VAL A 44 -9.11 3.80 -0.60
CA VAL A 44 -9.28 4.19 0.80
C VAL A 44 -9.51 2.90 1.59
N GLN A 45 -8.42 2.29 2.06
CA GLN A 45 -8.47 0.95 2.64
C GLN A 45 -7.45 0.77 3.76
N THR A 46 -7.79 -0.07 4.73
CA THR A 46 -6.84 -0.58 5.72
C THR A 46 -6.61 -2.07 5.47
N TYR A 47 -5.35 -2.45 5.36
CA TYR A 47 -4.91 -3.83 5.20
C TYR A 47 -4.33 -4.36 6.52
N THR A 48 -4.42 -5.66 6.72
CA THR A 48 -3.74 -6.34 7.82
C THR A 48 -2.61 -7.17 7.23
N VAL A 49 -1.38 -6.90 7.67
CA VAL A 49 -0.16 -7.58 7.21
C VAL A 49 0.43 -8.38 8.36
N ASN A 50 0.74 -9.65 8.10
CA ASN A 50 1.57 -10.45 8.99
C ASN A 50 3.05 -10.15 8.72
N ALA A 51 3.58 -9.19 9.46
CA ALA A 51 4.98 -8.80 9.46
C ALA A 51 5.69 -9.28 10.75
N SER A 52 5.36 -10.47 11.24
CA SER A 52 5.90 -11.00 12.49
C SER A 52 7.41 -11.27 12.45
N SER A 53 7.97 -11.48 11.26
CA SER A 53 9.42 -11.58 11.00
C SER A 53 10.14 -10.24 11.03
N GLU A 54 9.42 -9.12 10.96
CA GLU A 54 10.01 -7.80 10.72
C GLU A 54 10.29 -7.03 12.00
N VAL A 55 11.41 -6.30 11.98
CA VAL A 55 11.74 -5.33 13.03
C VAL A 55 10.77 -4.16 12.93
N ALA A 56 10.02 -3.90 14.02
CA ALA A 56 9.05 -2.81 14.04
C ALA A 56 9.71 -1.43 13.93
N ASN A 57 10.79 -1.21 14.69
CA ASN A 57 11.55 0.04 14.67
C ASN A 57 12.49 0.07 13.48
N GLY A 58 12.02 0.63 12.36
CA GLY A 58 12.82 0.77 11.15
C GLY A 58 12.12 1.62 10.10
N ALA A 59 12.78 1.77 8.95
CA ALA A 59 12.23 2.52 7.83
C ALA A 59 11.24 1.67 7.03
N TRP A 60 9.96 1.88 7.27
CA TRP A 60 8.90 1.32 6.45
C TRP A 60 8.56 2.27 5.30
N LYS A 61 8.29 1.72 4.12
CA LYS A 61 7.94 2.52 2.93
C LYS A 61 6.66 2.01 2.30
N LEU A 62 5.83 2.94 1.84
CA LEU A 62 4.77 2.64 0.88
C LEU A 62 5.33 2.85 -0.52
N ARG A 63 5.20 1.84 -1.38
CA ARG A 63 5.54 1.94 -2.80
C ARG A 63 4.27 1.82 -3.62
N VAL A 64 3.96 2.87 -4.39
CA VAL A 64 2.83 2.90 -5.31
C VAL A 64 3.38 3.02 -6.73
N GLN A 65 2.91 2.14 -7.61
CA GLN A 65 3.29 2.14 -9.01
C GLN A 65 2.02 2.16 -9.85
N ASP A 66 1.86 3.20 -10.65
CA ASP A 66 0.92 3.18 -11.75
C ASP A 66 1.54 2.40 -12.92
N LYS A 67 0.79 1.42 -13.43
CA LYS A 67 1.19 0.57 -14.56
C LYS A 67 0.38 0.86 -15.82
N ALA A 68 -0.47 1.89 -15.80
CA ALA A 68 -1.01 2.56 -16.99
C ALA A 68 -0.31 3.92 -17.18
N SER A 69 -0.51 4.53 -18.34
CA SER A 69 0.22 5.75 -18.75
C SER A 69 -0.68 6.98 -18.97
N ALA A 70 -2.00 6.85 -18.82
CA ALA A 70 -2.95 7.90 -19.11
C ALA A 70 -3.36 8.69 -17.86
N ASP A 71 -3.59 7.97 -16.76
CA ASP A 71 -4.11 8.53 -15.52
C ASP A 71 -2.99 9.01 -14.60
N THR A 72 -3.35 9.87 -13.65
CA THR A 72 -2.42 10.33 -12.62
C THR A 72 -3.15 10.49 -11.29
N GLY A 73 -2.38 10.53 -10.20
CA GLY A 73 -2.91 10.70 -8.86
C GLY A 73 -1.81 10.92 -7.84
N TYR A 74 -2.16 10.79 -6.57
CA TYR A 74 -1.23 11.02 -5.46
C TYR A 74 -1.62 10.19 -4.22
N ILE A 75 -0.63 9.96 -3.37
CA ILE A 75 -0.84 9.37 -2.04
C ILE A 75 -1.32 10.50 -1.13
N ASN A 76 -2.56 10.39 -0.67
CA ASN A 76 -3.16 11.36 0.25
C ASN A 76 -2.79 11.04 1.71
N ALA A 77 -2.77 9.75 2.08
CA ALA A 77 -2.36 9.33 3.41
C ALA A 77 -1.72 7.93 3.43
N PHE A 78 -0.79 7.75 4.38
CA PHE A 78 -0.19 6.48 4.72
C PHE A 78 -0.02 6.39 6.24
N LYS A 79 -0.57 5.34 6.85
CA LYS A 79 -0.51 5.13 8.30
C LYS A 79 -0.18 3.68 8.62
N LEU A 80 0.79 3.49 9.51
CA LEU A 80 1.08 2.21 10.14
C LEU A 80 0.63 2.25 11.60
N THR A 81 -0.11 1.24 12.03
CA THR A 81 -0.46 1.04 13.44
C THR A 81 0.05 -0.33 13.88
N PHE A 82 1.09 -0.29 14.70
CA PHE A 82 1.65 -1.48 15.32
C PHE A 82 0.77 -1.89 16.52
N PRO A 83 0.62 -3.20 16.78
CA PRO A 83 -0.08 -3.70 17.97
C PRO A 83 0.64 -3.32 19.27
#